data_AF-Q557E5-F1
#
_entry.id   AF-Q557E5-F1
#
_cell.length_a   1.000
_cell.length_b   1.000
_cell.length_c   1.000
_cell.angle_alpha   90.00
_cell.angle_beta   90.00
_cell.angle_gamma   90.00
#
_symmetry.space_group_name_H-M   'P 1'
#
loop_
_entity.id
_entity.type
_entity.pdbx_description
1 polymer ?
#
loop_
_entity_poly.entity_id
_entity_poly.type
_entity_poly.pdbx_seq_one_letter_code
_entity_poly.pdbx_strand_id
1 'polypeptide(L)'
;MSPRPESIKKVMDVLGDFNPSEDKIKKTLGIDEDEMRMINEEKNTVISPAKDRIPINRKLTKKAQDTLGINLSKEKLMDVLGVDENTINCAASEESEHKENKIKLKRENSITTNKRSLQKALSKMGIDASSVKLTRTLGVPKNELPNPSNKDTTFKSSSLQFLFFIAVGILLIALAFILKQRGNIMNFKNIMQQQLQQQQPSHTQFNTNQHHHHHHHFDN
;
A
#
# COMPACT_ATOMS: atom_id res chain seq x y z
N MET A 1 26.51 34.72 -17.41
CA MET A 1 25.43 34.37 -16.48
C MET A 1 25.17 35.61 -15.64
N SER A 2 24.05 36.30 -15.87
CA SER A 2 23.64 37.41 -15.01
C SER A 2 23.35 36.87 -13.60
N PRO A 3 23.78 37.56 -12.53
CA PRO A 3 23.49 37.14 -11.17
C PRO A 3 21.98 37.02 -10.96
N ARG A 4 21.55 35.91 -10.39
CA ARG A 4 20.16 35.66 -10.04
C ARG A 4 19.69 36.79 -9.09
N PRO A 5 18.63 37.55 -9.41
CA PRO A 5 18.23 38.66 -8.57
C PRO A 5 17.86 38.15 -7.17
N GLU A 6 18.48 38.75 -6.14
CA GLU A 6 18.37 38.33 -4.74
C GLU A 6 16.92 38.31 -4.22
N SER A 7 16.04 39.05 -4.88
CA SER A 7 14.61 39.12 -4.59
C SER A 7 13.93 37.76 -4.68
N ILE A 8 14.29 36.89 -5.64
CA ILE A 8 13.63 35.59 -5.84
C ILE A 8 13.89 34.64 -4.68
N LYS A 9 15.12 34.65 -4.13
CA LYS A 9 15.45 33.80 -2.98
C LYS A 9 14.65 34.22 -1.74
N LYS A 10 14.45 35.53 -1.54
CA LYS A 10 13.60 36.06 -0.47
C LYS A 10 12.13 35.66 -0.62
N VAL A 11 11.61 35.51 -1.85
CA VAL A 11 10.24 35.02 -2.08
C VAL A 11 10.08 33.61 -1.47
N MET A 12 11.00 32.68 -1.79
CA MET A 12 10.92 31.30 -1.29
C MET A 12 11.06 31.21 0.22
N ASP A 13 11.97 31.99 0.82
CA ASP A 13 12.22 31.96 2.27
C ASP A 13 11.05 32.57 3.07
N VAL A 14 10.38 33.60 2.55
CA VAL A 14 9.29 34.31 3.27
C VAL A 14 7.92 33.68 3.03
N LEU A 15 7.64 33.18 1.81
CA LEU A 15 6.29 32.73 1.42
C LEU A 15 6.13 31.20 1.40
N GLY A 16 7.22 30.43 1.49
CA GLY A 16 7.19 28.97 1.47
C GLY A 16 6.54 28.40 0.21
N ASP A 17 5.89 27.24 0.33
CA ASP A 17 5.16 26.56 -0.76
C ASP A 17 3.80 27.21 -1.11
N PHE A 18 3.49 28.37 -0.51
CA PHE A 18 2.29 29.10 -0.88
C PHE A 18 2.48 29.67 -2.29
N ASN A 19 1.44 29.61 -3.12
CA ASN A 19 1.44 30.19 -4.47
C ASN A 19 0.70 31.55 -4.41
N PRO A 20 1.31 32.60 -3.82
CA PRO A 20 0.62 33.87 -3.55
C PRO A 20 0.22 34.56 -4.84
N SER A 21 -0.84 35.38 -4.75
CA SER A 21 -1.21 36.29 -5.84
C SER A 21 -0.08 37.29 -6.12
N GLU A 22 0.03 37.70 -7.38
CA GLU A 22 1.05 38.66 -7.86
C GLU A 22 1.05 39.96 -7.03
N ASP A 23 -0.12 40.49 -6.68
CA ASP A 23 -0.26 41.66 -5.80
C ASP A 23 0.36 41.45 -4.41
N LYS A 24 0.27 40.24 -3.86
CA LYS A 24 0.83 39.93 -2.54
C LYS A 24 2.35 39.85 -2.61
N ILE A 25 2.90 39.29 -3.69
CA ILE A 25 4.34 39.28 -3.96
C ILE A 25 4.85 40.73 -4.05
N LYS A 26 4.16 41.55 -4.86
CA LYS A 26 4.47 42.97 -5.03
C LYS A 26 4.52 43.72 -3.70
N LYS A 27 3.49 43.56 -2.87
CA LYS A 27 3.35 44.25 -1.59
C LYS A 27 4.33 43.75 -0.52
N THR A 28 4.57 42.43 -0.45
CA THR A 28 5.45 41.85 0.58
C THR A 28 6.93 42.10 0.29
N LEU A 29 7.32 42.16 -0.98
CA LEU A 29 8.72 42.30 -1.37
C LEU A 29 9.10 43.70 -1.84
N GLY A 30 8.12 44.59 -2.04
CA GLY A 30 8.38 45.96 -2.51
C GLY A 30 8.95 45.98 -3.93
N ILE A 31 8.54 45.04 -4.77
CA ILE A 31 8.98 44.91 -6.17
C ILE A 31 8.09 45.81 -7.03
N ASP A 32 8.69 46.60 -7.91
CA ASP A 32 7.96 47.45 -8.85
C ASP A 32 7.39 46.65 -10.03
N GLU A 33 6.39 47.21 -10.72
CA GLU A 33 5.70 46.53 -11.84
C GLU A 33 6.68 46.12 -12.96
N ASP A 34 7.68 46.96 -13.24
CA ASP A 34 8.69 46.70 -14.27
C ASP A 34 9.61 45.54 -13.90
N GLU A 35 9.99 45.41 -12.63
CA GLU A 35 10.77 44.28 -12.13
C GLU A 35 9.96 42.98 -12.20
N MET A 36 8.67 43.03 -11.89
CA MET A 36 7.79 41.87 -12.01
C MET A 36 7.61 41.44 -13.48
N ARG A 37 7.54 42.40 -14.41
CA ARG A 37 7.53 42.10 -15.84
C ARG A 37 8.81 41.40 -16.28
N MET A 38 9.99 41.88 -15.86
CA MET A 38 11.27 41.24 -16.15
C MET A 38 11.34 39.81 -15.62
N ILE A 39 10.87 39.56 -14.38
CA ILE A 39 10.85 38.22 -13.80
C ILE A 39 9.93 37.28 -14.58
N ASN A 40 8.76 37.75 -15.02
CA ASN A 40 7.83 36.95 -15.82
C ASN A 40 8.39 36.65 -17.23
N GLU A 41 9.06 37.61 -17.85
CA GLU A 41 9.78 37.42 -19.11
C GLU A 41 10.90 36.38 -18.93
N GLU A 42 11.74 36.52 -17.91
CA GLU A 42 12.83 35.57 -17.63
C GLU A 42 12.30 34.17 -17.28
N LYS A 43 11.21 34.08 -16.51
CA LYS A 43 10.54 32.81 -16.21
C LYS A 43 10.03 32.13 -17.47
N ASN A 44 9.46 32.88 -18.41
CA ASN A 44 9.01 32.34 -19.69
C ASN A 44 10.20 31.85 -20.55
N THR A 45 11.32 32.56 -20.53
CA THR A 45 12.55 32.18 -21.26
C THR A 45 13.25 30.98 -20.65
N VAL A 46 13.30 30.87 -19.32
CA VAL A 46 13.95 29.77 -18.60
C VAL A 46 13.10 28.49 -18.63
N ILE A 47 11.77 28.60 -18.64
CA ILE A 47 10.86 27.44 -18.68
C ILE A 47 10.65 26.90 -20.12
N SER A 48 11.22 27.51 -21.16
CA SER A 48 10.97 27.10 -22.54
C SER A 48 11.92 26.10 -23.22
N PRO A 49 12.74 25.22 -22.58
CA PRO A 49 13.40 24.15 -23.35
C PRO A 49 12.41 23.13 -23.94
N ALA A 50 11.11 23.21 -23.59
CA ALA A 50 10.08 22.35 -24.16
C ALA A 50 9.51 22.83 -25.51
N LYS A 51 9.66 24.12 -25.89
CA LYS A 51 8.99 24.66 -27.09
C LYS A 51 9.71 24.34 -28.41
N ASP A 52 11.02 24.09 -28.39
CA ASP A 52 11.79 23.65 -29.56
C ASP A 52 11.68 22.14 -29.85
N ARG A 53 10.83 21.42 -29.12
CA ARG A 53 10.55 20.02 -29.44
C ARG A 53 9.73 19.98 -30.72
N ILE A 54 10.39 19.57 -31.80
CA ILE A 54 9.76 19.14 -33.06
C ILE A 54 8.49 18.37 -32.71
N PRO A 55 7.33 18.65 -33.34
CA PRO A 55 6.09 17.93 -33.08
C PRO A 55 6.29 16.44 -33.36
N ILE A 56 6.56 15.68 -32.30
CA ILE A 56 6.78 14.24 -32.37
C ILE A 56 5.42 13.56 -32.51
N ASN A 57 5.19 12.93 -33.66
CA ASN A 57 4.06 12.05 -33.83
C ASN A 57 4.27 10.78 -33.00
N ARG A 58 3.64 10.74 -31.81
CA ARG A 58 3.78 9.66 -30.83
C ARG A 58 3.54 8.26 -31.41
N LYS A 59 2.64 8.12 -32.39
CA LYS A 59 2.33 6.82 -33.02
C LYS A 59 3.49 6.33 -33.89
N LEU A 60 4.07 7.22 -34.70
CA LEU A 60 5.20 6.88 -35.57
C LEU A 60 6.46 6.60 -34.76
N THR A 61 6.74 7.39 -33.72
CA THR A 61 7.90 7.13 -32.85
C THR A 61 7.77 5.83 -32.09
N LYS A 62 6.58 5.48 -31.60
CA LYS A 62 6.36 4.18 -30.97
C LYS A 62 6.59 3.04 -31.95
N LYS A 63 6.04 3.12 -33.16
CA LYS A 63 6.27 2.11 -34.21
C LYS A 63 7.74 1.99 -34.58
N ALA A 64 8.47 3.09 -34.68
CA ALA A 64 9.90 3.10 -34.96
C ALA A 64 10.71 2.47 -33.82
N GLN A 65 10.37 2.78 -32.56
CA GLN A 65 10.95 2.15 -31.37
C GLN A 65 10.72 0.64 -31.36
N ASP A 66 9.48 0.21 -31.61
CA ASP A 66 9.11 -1.20 -31.68
C ASP A 66 9.88 -1.92 -32.82
N THR A 67 10.06 -1.26 -33.97
CA THR A 67 10.80 -1.81 -35.13
C THR A 67 12.30 -1.94 -34.85
N LEU A 68 12.89 -0.99 -34.12
CA LEU A 68 14.30 -1.00 -33.74
C LEU A 68 14.58 -1.85 -32.49
N GLY A 69 13.55 -2.34 -31.80
CA GLY A 69 13.68 -3.05 -30.52
C GLY A 69 14.16 -2.15 -29.37
N ILE A 70 14.09 -0.82 -29.53
CA ILE A 70 14.60 0.14 -28.54
C ILE A 70 13.49 0.44 -27.53
N ASN A 71 13.66 -0.01 -26.29
CA ASN A 71 12.77 0.35 -25.20
C ASN A 71 13.40 1.41 -24.31
N LEU A 72 13.25 2.69 -24.69
CA LEU A 72 13.75 3.84 -23.93
C LEU A 72 13.29 3.88 -22.47
N SER A 73 12.13 3.27 -22.16
CA SER A 73 11.66 3.19 -20.78
C SER A 73 12.48 2.22 -19.94
N LYS A 74 12.95 1.12 -20.55
CA LYS A 74 13.81 0.12 -19.91
C LYS A 74 15.19 0.70 -19.62
N GLU A 75 15.81 1.34 -20.61
CA GLU A 75 17.12 1.98 -20.45
C GLU A 75 17.09 3.06 -19.35
N LYS A 76 16.07 3.93 -19.36
CA LYS A 76 15.89 4.91 -18.28
C LYS A 76 15.70 4.28 -16.91
N LEU A 77 15.02 3.14 -16.82
CA LEU A 77 14.87 2.42 -15.56
C LEU A 77 16.20 1.83 -15.09
N MET A 78 17.04 1.34 -15.99
CA MET A 78 18.40 0.88 -15.67
C MET A 78 19.22 2.03 -15.08
N ASP A 79 19.19 3.20 -15.71
CA ASP A 79 19.94 4.38 -15.24
C ASP A 79 19.45 4.89 -13.89
N VAL A 80 18.13 4.99 -13.70
CA VAL A 80 17.54 5.53 -12.47
C VAL A 80 17.71 4.57 -11.29
N LEU A 81 17.58 3.26 -11.51
CA LEU A 81 17.68 2.25 -10.46
C LEU A 81 19.11 1.73 -10.28
N GLY A 82 20.03 1.99 -11.22
CA GLY A 82 21.39 1.45 -11.20
C GLY A 82 21.44 -0.07 -11.35
N VAL A 83 20.46 -0.66 -12.05
CA VAL A 83 20.33 -2.11 -12.23
C VAL A 83 20.69 -2.53 -13.65
N ASP A 84 21.19 -3.75 -13.79
CA ASP A 84 21.50 -4.30 -15.09
C ASP A 84 20.24 -4.76 -15.85
N GLU A 85 20.43 -5.01 -17.15
CA GLU A 85 19.34 -5.41 -18.03
C GLU A 85 18.70 -6.74 -17.59
N ASN A 86 19.52 -7.66 -17.06
CA ASN A 86 19.04 -8.98 -16.65
C ASN A 86 18.14 -8.90 -15.43
N THR A 87 18.45 -8.03 -14.45
CA THR A 87 17.59 -7.82 -13.28
C THR A 87 16.20 -7.32 -13.70
N ILE A 88 16.14 -6.38 -14.65
CA ILE A 88 14.84 -5.89 -15.16
C ILE A 88 14.09 -6.99 -15.90
N ASN A 89 14.78 -7.77 -16.74
CA ASN A 89 14.16 -8.89 -17.47
C ASN A 89 13.61 -9.96 -16.51
N CYS A 90 14.37 -10.29 -15.47
CA CYS A 90 13.97 -11.24 -14.44
C CYS A 90 12.71 -10.76 -13.72
N ALA A 91 12.69 -9.51 -13.25
CA ALA A 91 11.54 -8.90 -12.61
C ALA A 91 10.31 -8.86 -13.54
N ALA A 92 10.49 -8.54 -14.82
CA ALA A 92 9.41 -8.55 -15.81
C ALA A 92 8.85 -9.97 -16.04
N SER A 93 9.72 -10.98 -16.08
CA SER A 93 9.33 -12.39 -16.20
C SER A 93 8.55 -12.85 -14.97
N GLU A 94 9.03 -12.54 -13.77
CA GLU A 94 8.35 -12.86 -12.51
C GLU A 94 6.97 -12.18 -12.42
N GLU A 95 6.86 -10.91 -12.82
CA GLU A 95 5.59 -10.21 -12.88
C GLU A 95 4.61 -10.86 -13.89
N SER A 96 5.12 -11.31 -15.04
CA SER A 96 4.33 -12.04 -16.04
C SER A 96 3.81 -13.36 -15.50
N GLU A 97 4.67 -14.15 -14.84
CA GLU A 97 4.29 -15.41 -14.19
C GLU A 97 3.24 -15.19 -13.10
N HIS A 98 3.41 -14.16 -12.26
CA HIS A 98 2.42 -13.79 -11.26
C HIS A 98 1.07 -13.42 -11.86
N LYS A 99 1.05 -12.67 -12.98
CA LYS A 99 -0.17 -12.33 -13.71
C LYS A 99 -0.86 -13.59 -14.24
N GLU A 100 -0.12 -14.52 -14.82
CA GLU A 100 -0.65 -15.78 -15.32
C GLU A 100 -1.23 -16.65 -14.19
N ASN A 101 -0.50 -16.81 -13.09
CA ASN A 101 -0.95 -17.54 -11.91
C ASN A 101 -2.25 -16.94 -11.33
N LYS A 102 -2.36 -15.61 -11.30
CA LYS A 102 -3.60 -14.92 -10.88
C LYS A 102 -4.77 -15.21 -11.83
N ILE A 103 -4.54 -15.27 -13.14
CA ILE A 103 -5.57 -15.62 -14.13
C ILE A 103 -6.00 -17.08 -13.95
N LYS A 104 -5.05 -18.00 -13.77
CA LYS A 104 -5.31 -19.43 -13.54
C LYS A 104 -6.19 -19.63 -12.30
N LEU A 105 -5.84 -18.99 -11.18
CA LEU A 105 -6.62 -19.04 -9.94
C LEU A 105 -8.03 -18.49 -10.12
N LYS A 106 -8.20 -17.39 -10.87
CA LYS A 106 -9.54 -16.87 -11.22
C LYS A 106 -10.36 -17.88 -12.03
N ARG A 107 -9.74 -18.56 -13.01
CA ARG A 107 -10.40 -19.60 -13.82
C ARG A 107 -10.83 -20.79 -12.94
N GLU A 108 -9.96 -21.27 -12.06
CA GLU A 108 -10.27 -22.36 -11.13
C GLU A 108 -11.40 -22.00 -10.17
N ASN A 109 -11.38 -20.79 -9.61
CA ASN A 109 -12.45 -20.28 -8.76
C ASN A 109 -13.78 -20.16 -9.51
N SER A 110 -13.75 -19.73 -10.78
CA SER A 110 -14.94 -19.71 -11.63
C SER A 110 -15.48 -21.12 -11.87
N ILE A 111 -14.62 -22.09 -12.18
CA ILE A 111 -15.01 -23.48 -12.42
C ILE A 111 -15.62 -24.10 -11.17
N THR A 112 -15.00 -23.91 -10.01
CA THR A 112 -15.51 -24.45 -8.73
C THR A 112 -16.84 -23.81 -8.34
N THR A 113 -17.00 -22.51 -8.57
CA THR A 113 -18.26 -21.79 -8.32
C THR A 113 -19.37 -22.29 -9.24
N ASN A 114 -19.08 -22.43 -10.54
CA ASN A 114 -20.01 -22.97 -11.53
C ASN A 114 -20.39 -24.43 -11.24
N LYS A 115 -19.43 -25.25 -10.79
CA LYS A 115 -19.69 -26.63 -10.35
C LYS A 115 -20.64 -26.65 -9.16
N ARG A 116 -20.44 -25.79 -8.16
CA ARG A 116 -21.31 -25.69 -6.97
C ARG A 116 -22.72 -25.20 -7.33
N SER A 117 -22.84 -24.20 -8.20
CA SER A 117 -24.15 -23.68 -8.63
C SER A 117 -24.91 -24.71 -9.47
N LEU A 118 -24.23 -25.41 -10.38
CA LEU A 118 -24.81 -26.48 -11.17
C LEU A 118 -25.25 -27.66 -10.30
N GLN A 119 -24.44 -28.06 -9.30
CA GLN A 119 -24.83 -29.10 -8.34
C GLN A 119 -26.09 -28.70 -7.57
N LYS A 120 -26.18 -27.45 -7.08
CA LYS A 120 -27.38 -26.93 -6.41
C LYS A 120 -28.61 -26.93 -7.33
N ALA A 121 -28.44 -26.56 -8.60
CA ALA A 121 -29.51 -26.56 -9.59
C ALA A 121 -30.02 -27.98 -9.87
N LEU A 122 -29.10 -28.93 -10.09
CA LEU A 122 -29.43 -30.35 -10.29
C LEU A 122 -30.18 -30.94 -9.08
N SER A 123 -29.70 -30.66 -7.86
CA SER A 123 -30.40 -31.09 -6.64
C SER A 123 -31.81 -30.51 -6.52
N LYS A 124 -32.02 -29.24 -6.91
CA LYS A 124 -33.36 -28.63 -6.94
C LYS A 124 -34.29 -29.27 -7.98
N MET A 125 -33.75 -29.76 -9.09
CA MET A 125 -34.51 -30.51 -10.10
C MET A 125 -34.72 -31.99 -9.74
N GLY A 126 -34.29 -32.44 -8.56
CA GLY A 126 -34.36 -33.85 -8.16
C GLY A 126 -33.41 -34.76 -8.96
N ILE A 127 -32.44 -34.19 -9.67
CA ILE A 127 -31.46 -34.94 -10.46
C ILE A 127 -30.22 -35.11 -9.60
N ASP A 128 -29.93 -36.34 -9.19
CA ASP A 128 -28.64 -36.64 -8.57
C ASP A 128 -27.53 -36.57 -9.64
N ALA A 129 -26.49 -35.77 -9.39
CA ALA A 129 -25.34 -35.67 -10.27
C ALA A 129 -24.61 -37.03 -10.40
N SER A 130 -24.70 -37.89 -9.39
CA SER A 130 -24.15 -39.25 -9.41
C SER A 130 -24.84 -40.11 -10.47
N SER A 131 -26.18 -40.04 -10.56
CA SER A 131 -26.96 -40.83 -11.51
C SER A 131 -26.72 -40.39 -12.95
N VAL A 132 -26.63 -39.08 -13.22
CA VAL A 132 -26.31 -38.56 -14.57
C VAL A 132 -24.94 -39.03 -15.04
N LYS A 133 -23.93 -39.04 -14.16
CA LYS A 133 -22.62 -39.60 -14.48
C LYS A 133 -22.71 -41.10 -14.76
N LEU A 134 -23.40 -41.86 -13.91
CA LEU A 134 -23.57 -43.31 -14.10
C LEU A 134 -24.29 -43.64 -15.41
N THR A 135 -25.40 -42.97 -15.72
CA THR A 135 -26.13 -43.11 -16.99
C THR A 135 -25.21 -42.83 -18.18
N ARG A 136 -24.39 -41.78 -18.12
CA ARG A 136 -23.48 -41.43 -19.23
C ARG A 136 -22.34 -42.43 -19.40
N THR A 137 -21.76 -42.92 -18.31
CA THR A 137 -20.61 -43.84 -18.36
C THR A 137 -21.04 -45.28 -18.68
N LEU A 138 -22.19 -45.72 -18.17
CA LEU A 138 -22.70 -47.08 -18.36
C LEU A 138 -23.64 -47.21 -19.58
N GLY A 139 -24.16 -46.10 -20.11
CA GLY A 139 -25.17 -46.14 -21.19
C GLY A 139 -26.53 -46.65 -20.74
N VAL A 140 -26.73 -46.87 -19.44
CA VAL A 140 -27.95 -47.45 -18.85
C VAL A 140 -28.96 -46.34 -18.55
N PRO A 141 -30.21 -46.43 -19.03
CA PRO A 141 -31.23 -45.41 -18.78
C PRO A 141 -31.55 -45.28 -17.30
N LYS A 142 -31.94 -44.08 -16.86
CA LYS A 142 -32.18 -43.75 -15.44
C LYS A 142 -33.15 -44.71 -14.73
N ASN A 143 -34.08 -45.29 -15.47
CA ASN A 143 -35.15 -46.15 -14.96
C ASN A 143 -34.63 -47.50 -14.46
N GLU A 144 -33.44 -47.92 -14.90
CA GLU A 144 -32.82 -49.19 -14.52
C GLU A 144 -31.81 -49.04 -13.36
N LEU A 145 -31.45 -47.80 -13.00
CA LEU A 145 -30.54 -47.56 -11.89
C LEU A 145 -31.34 -47.63 -10.57
N PRO A 146 -30.87 -48.40 -9.56
CA PRO A 146 -31.57 -48.50 -8.29
C PRO A 146 -31.66 -47.11 -7.65
N ASN A 147 -32.87 -46.56 -7.55
CA ASN A 147 -33.13 -45.28 -6.91
C ASN A 147 -32.62 -45.32 -5.46
N PRO A 148 -31.58 -44.56 -5.08
CA PRO A 148 -31.12 -44.54 -3.69
C PRO A 148 -32.03 -43.66 -2.79
N SER A 149 -33.27 -43.41 -3.19
CA SER A 149 -34.14 -42.38 -2.61
C SER A 149 -34.58 -42.62 -1.16
N ASN A 150 -34.14 -43.70 -0.50
CA ASN A 150 -34.50 -44.00 0.89
C ASN A 150 -33.29 -44.15 1.84
N LYS A 151 -32.10 -43.62 1.51
CA LYS A 151 -31.03 -43.53 2.52
C LYS A 151 -31.10 -42.19 3.24
N ASP A 152 -31.82 -42.26 4.35
CA ASP A 152 -31.97 -41.33 5.45
C ASP A 152 -30.85 -40.29 5.57
N THR A 153 -31.30 -39.05 5.82
CA THR A 153 -30.54 -37.82 6.05
C THR A 153 -29.61 -37.84 7.27
N THR A 154 -29.23 -39.01 7.80
CA THR A 154 -28.34 -39.16 8.95
C THR A 154 -26.90 -38.72 8.67
N PHE A 155 -26.46 -38.66 7.41
CA PHE A 155 -25.08 -38.26 7.10
C PHE A 155 -24.78 -36.76 7.22
N LYS A 156 -25.80 -35.88 7.35
CA LYS A 156 -25.57 -34.43 7.49
C LYS A 156 -25.16 -33.99 8.90
N SER A 157 -25.41 -34.77 9.94
CA SER A 157 -25.09 -34.35 11.31
C SER A 157 -23.58 -34.40 11.61
N SER A 158 -22.84 -35.35 11.02
CA SER A 158 -21.41 -35.53 11.28
C SER A 158 -20.55 -34.39 10.73
N SER A 159 -20.89 -33.84 9.56
CA SER A 159 -20.09 -32.75 8.96
C SER A 159 -20.20 -31.44 9.76
N LEU A 160 -21.38 -31.17 10.33
CA LEU A 160 -21.61 -29.99 11.17
C LEU A 160 -20.81 -30.05 12.47
N GLN A 161 -20.74 -31.23 13.09
CA GLN A 161 -19.91 -31.44 14.28
C GLN A 161 -18.42 -31.23 13.97
N PHE A 162 -17.93 -31.77 12.85
CA PHE A 162 -16.53 -31.59 12.46
C PHE A 162 -16.15 -30.12 12.21
N LEU A 163 -17.01 -29.37 11.52
CA LEU A 163 -16.81 -27.92 11.34
C LEU A 163 -16.84 -27.15 12.66
N PHE A 164 -17.70 -27.55 13.61
CA PHE A 164 -17.74 -26.98 14.95
C PHE A 164 -16.41 -27.18 15.69
N PHE A 165 -15.83 -28.39 15.65
CA PHE A 165 -14.52 -28.65 16.26
C PHE A 165 -13.38 -27.85 15.61
N ILE A 166 -13.40 -27.68 14.28
CA ILE A 166 -12.42 -26.84 13.59
C ILE A 166 -12.56 -25.37 14.04
N ALA A 167 -13.78 -24.85 14.09
CA ALA A 167 -14.03 -23.47 14.51
C ALA A 167 -13.58 -23.22 15.96
N VAL A 168 -13.88 -24.14 16.88
CA VAL A 168 -13.41 -24.09 18.27
C VAL A 168 -11.89 -24.18 18.35
N GLY A 169 -11.25 -25.04 17.55
CA GLY A 169 -9.80 -25.15 17.48
C GLY A 169 -9.12 -23.85 17.03
N ILE A 170 -9.65 -23.21 15.97
CA ILE A 170 -9.14 -21.91 15.49
C ILE A 170 -9.31 -20.83 16.56
N LEU A 171 -10.46 -20.80 17.25
CA LEU A 171 -10.73 -19.85 18.33
C LEU A 171 -9.74 -20.00 19.50
N LEU A 172 -9.42 -21.25 19.89
CA LEU A 172 -8.45 -21.54 20.94
C LEU A 172 -7.03 -21.11 20.56
N ILE A 173 -6.61 -21.34 19.31
CA ILE A 173 -5.30 -20.89 18.81
C ILE A 173 -5.21 -19.37 18.81
N ALA A 174 -6.26 -18.69 18.36
CA ALA A 174 -6.33 -17.22 18.37
C ALA A 174 -6.25 -16.66 19.81
N LEU A 175 -6.99 -17.25 20.75
CA LEU A 175 -6.93 -16.90 22.17
C LEU A 175 -5.52 -17.11 22.75
N ALA A 176 -4.87 -18.23 22.45
CA ALA A 176 -3.50 -18.51 22.89
C ALA A 176 -2.51 -17.48 22.34
N PHE A 177 -2.66 -17.08 21.07
CA PHE A 177 -1.82 -16.06 20.46
C PHE A 177 -2.01 -14.68 21.10
N ILE A 178 -3.25 -14.27 21.39
CA ILE A 178 -3.57 -13.03 22.10
C ILE A 178 -2.98 -13.04 23.51
N LEU A 179 -3.10 -14.15 24.25
CA LEU A 179 -2.50 -14.30 25.57
C LEU A 179 -0.96 -14.19 25.53
N LYS A 180 -0.32 -14.80 24.52
CA LYS A 180 1.13 -14.69 24.30
C LYS A 180 1.57 -13.26 23.99
N GLN A 181 0.83 -12.55 23.13
CA GLN A 181 1.12 -11.13 22.87
C GLN A 181 0.95 -10.27 24.12
N ARG A 182 -0.09 -10.51 24.93
CA ARG A 182 -0.32 -9.78 26.18
C ARG A 182 0.81 -10.01 27.19
N GLY A 183 1.35 -11.22 27.26
CA GLY A 183 2.55 -11.53 28.05
C GLY A 183 3.78 -10.74 27.61
N ASN A 184 4.03 -10.68 26.30
CA ASN A 184 5.15 -9.90 25.75
C ASN A 184 5.01 -8.39 26.04
N ILE A 185 3.80 -7.83 25.94
CA ILE A 185 3.53 -6.43 26.23
C ILE A 185 3.75 -6.11 27.72
N MET A 186 3.33 -7.01 28.63
CA MET A 186 3.59 -6.83 30.06
C MET A 186 5.07 -6.85 30.39
N ASN A 187 5.84 -7.76 29.78
CA ASN A 187 7.29 -7.80 29.94
C ASN A 187 7.95 -6.52 29.42
N PHE A 188 7.53 -6.02 28.25
CA PHE A 188 8.05 -4.76 27.70
C PHE A 188 7.74 -3.55 28.60
N LYS A 189 6.53 -3.46 29.16
CA LYS A 189 6.17 -2.41 30.11
C LYS A 189 7.02 -2.46 31.38
N ASN A 190 7.28 -3.64 31.92
CA ASN A 190 8.12 -3.80 33.12
C ASN A 190 9.57 -3.33 32.84
N ILE A 191 10.13 -3.66 31.67
CA ILE A 191 11.47 -3.21 31.26
C ILE A 191 11.52 -1.68 31.12
N MET A 192 10.53 -1.08 30.45
CA MET A 192 10.43 0.38 30.30
C MET A 192 10.31 1.09 31.65
N GLN A 193 9.51 0.55 32.58
CA GLN A 193 9.32 1.16 33.90
C GLN A 193 10.60 1.07 34.76
N GLN A 194 11.37 -0.01 34.64
CA GLN A 194 12.69 -0.11 35.27
C GLN A 194 13.69 0.93 34.72
N GLN A 195 13.70 1.17 33.41
CA GLN A 195 14.57 2.20 32.82
C GLN A 195 14.19 3.61 33.28
N LEU A 196 12.90 3.91 33.39
CA LEU A 196 12.41 5.20 33.90
C LEU A 196 12.80 5.44 35.37
N GLN A 197 12.81 4.40 36.22
CA GLN A 197 13.25 4.54 37.62
C GLN A 197 14.76 4.76 37.75
N GLN A 198 15.58 4.21 36.85
CA GLN A 198 17.03 4.47 36.86
C GLN A 198 17.39 5.87 36.33
N GLN A 199 16.50 6.49 35.55
CA GLN A 199 16.72 7.83 34.98
C GLN A 199 16.17 8.98 35.83
N GLN A 200 15.62 8.74 37.03
CA GLN A 200 15.44 9.86 37.96
C GLN A 200 16.79 10.16 38.61
N PRO A 201 17.51 11.21 38.19
CA PRO A 201 18.68 11.66 38.92
C PRO A 201 18.21 11.96 40.34
N SER A 202 18.87 11.36 41.31
CA SER A 202 18.89 11.81 42.69
C SER A 202 19.08 13.32 42.63
N HIS A 203 17.98 14.07 42.78
CA HIS A 203 18.04 15.49 43.01
C HIS A 203 18.70 15.66 44.37
N THR A 204 20.03 15.67 44.30
CA THR A 204 20.94 16.10 45.34
C THR A 204 20.40 17.43 45.80
N GLN A 205 19.96 17.42 47.05
CA GLN A 205 19.44 18.56 47.77
C GLN A 205 20.46 19.69 47.64
N PHE A 206 20.19 20.63 46.73
CA PHE A 206 20.95 21.87 46.68
C PHE A 206 20.59 22.65 47.92
N ASN A 207 21.48 22.49 48.89
CA ASN A 207 21.56 23.16 50.17
C ASN A 207 21.60 24.68 49.96
N THR A 208 20.43 25.31 49.85
CA THR A 208 20.29 26.77 49.91
C THR A 208 20.23 27.18 51.38
N ASN A 209 21.32 26.99 52.10
CA ASN A 209 21.51 27.60 53.40
C ASN A 209 22.83 28.37 53.38
N GLN A 210 22.78 29.57 53.94
CA GLN A 210 23.90 30.46 54.28
C GLN A 210 24.32 31.51 53.25
N HIS A 211 23.55 32.59 53.19
CA HIS A 211 24.05 33.97 53.33
C HIS A 211 22.83 34.83 53.67
N HIS A 212 22.46 35.07 54.94
CA HIS A 212 23.11 35.88 55.97
C HIS A 212 23.47 37.31 55.51
N HIS A 213 22.89 38.28 56.25
CA HIS A 213 23.17 39.73 56.29
C HIS A 213 22.66 40.58 55.12
N HIS A 214 22.05 41.76 55.29
CA HIS A 214 21.87 42.73 56.38
C HIS A 214 20.46 43.36 56.21
N HIS A 215 19.64 43.48 57.24
CA HIS A 215 19.57 44.60 58.19
C HIS A 215 19.56 46.00 57.53
N HIS A 216 18.35 46.55 57.33
CA HIS A 216 18.14 47.99 57.49
C HIS A 216 16.87 48.20 58.32
N HIS A 217 17.14 48.54 59.58
CA HIS A 217 16.23 49.10 60.56
C HIS A 217 15.62 50.39 60.02
N PHE A 218 14.30 50.49 60.06
CA PHE A 218 13.55 51.75 60.04
C PHE A 218 12.46 51.59 61.10
N ASP A 219 12.82 51.89 62.35
CA ASP A 219 11.85 52.05 63.43
C ASP A 219 11.92 53.50 63.93
N ASN A 220 10.72 54.09 64.02
CA ASN A 220 10.41 55.23 64.88
C ASN A 220 10.40 54.79 66.34
#